data_AF-A0A7V6L8T7-F1
#
_entry.id   AF-A0A7V6L8T7-F1
#
_cell.length_a   1.000
_cell.length_b   1.000
_cell.length_c   1.000
_cell.angle_alpha   90.00
_cell.angle_beta   90.00
_cell.angle_gamma   90.00
#
_symmetry.space_group_name_H-M   'P 1'
#
loop_
_entity.id
_entity.type
_entity.pdbx_description
1 polymer ?
#
loop_
_entity_poly.entity_id
_entity_poly.type
_entity_poly.pdbx_seq_one_letter_code
_entity_poly.pdbx_strand_id
1 'polypeptide(L)' 'MQTIEIKAAKRENLGKAATRELRKSGKVPSVLYGGKENIHFSAEDNEYRKLLYTPNVYIVNLNIDGTNYSA' A
#
# COMPACT_ATOMS: atom_id res chain seq x y z
N MET A 1 -10.56 6.47 -17.21
CA MET A 1 -9.55 6.16 -16.16
C MET A 1 -9.93 4.83 -15.55
N GLN A 2 -9.00 3.89 -15.46
CA GLN A 2 -9.24 2.61 -14.81
C GLN A 2 -8.98 2.75 -13.32
N THR A 3 -9.86 2.20 -12.50
CA THR A 3 -9.69 2.19 -11.03
C THR A 3 -9.30 0.79 -10.60
N ILE A 4 -8.29 0.70 -9.74
CA ILE A 4 -7.90 -0.56 -9.09
C ILE A 4 -8.06 -0.41 -7.58
N GLU A 5 -8.39 -1.52 -6.92
CA GLU A 5 -8.41 -1.58 -5.46
C GLU A 5 -7.12 -2.23 -4.97
N ILE A 6 -6.52 -1.65 -3.92
CA ILE A 6 -5.40 -2.22 -3.18
C ILE A 6 -5.80 -2.35 -1.73
N LYS A 7 -5.74 -3.57 -1.19
CA LYS A 7 -5.98 -3.84 0.23
C LYS A 7 -4.69 -3.80 1.01
N ALA A 8 -4.69 -3.01 2.08
CA ALA A 8 -3.54 -2.73 2.90
C ALA A 8 -3.90 -2.76 4.38
N ALA A 9 -2.87 -2.96 5.20
CA ALA A 9 -2.95 -2.83 6.65
C ALA A 9 -2.04 -1.71 7.13
N LYS A 10 -2.49 -0.94 8.10
CA LYS A 10 -1.68 0.11 8.74
C LYS A 10 -0.50 -0.53 9.48
N ARG A 11 0.63 0.17 9.49
CA ARG A 11 1.84 -0.28 10.18
C ARG A 11 1.91 0.32 11.57
N GLU A 12 1.79 -0.53 12.57
CA GLU A 12 1.99 -0.16 13.98
C GLU A 12 3.48 0.06 14.30
N ASN A 13 4.37 -0.77 13.75
CA ASN A 13 5.80 -0.71 14.02
C ASN A 13 6.59 -0.18 12.81
N LEU A 14 7.39 0.85 13.08
CA LEU A 14 8.34 1.45 12.15
C LEU A 14 9.77 1.07 12.56
N GLY A 15 10.70 1.10 11.60
CA GLY A 15 12.12 0.82 11.85
C GLY A 15 12.67 -0.40 11.12
N LYS A 16 13.98 -0.62 11.24
CA LYS A 16 14.74 -1.59 10.43
C LYS A 16 14.29 -3.04 10.65
N ALA A 17 14.12 -3.45 11.91
CA ALA A 17 13.73 -4.82 12.26
C ALA A 17 12.32 -5.17 11.76
N ALA A 18 11.32 -4.35 12.13
CA ALA A 18 9.93 -4.53 11.70
C ALA A 18 9.79 -4.52 10.16
N THR A 19 10.51 -3.63 9.47
CA THR A 19 10.47 -3.58 8.01
C THR A 19 11.12 -4.82 7.37
N ARG A 20 12.15 -5.39 7.99
CA ARG A 20 12.78 -6.65 7.52
C ARG A 20 11.82 -7.84 7.68
N GLU A 21 11.07 -7.89 8.78
CA GLU A 21 10.06 -8.93 9.01
C GLU A 21 8.88 -8.84 8.05
N LEU A 22 8.36 -7.63 7.79
CA LEU A 22 7.32 -7.42 6.79
C LEU A 22 7.73 -7.93 5.40
N ARG A 23 8.96 -7.64 4.97
CA ARG A 23 9.45 -8.15 3.67
C ARG A 23 9.60 -9.67 3.66
N LYS A 24 10.04 -10.26 4.78
CA LYS A 24 10.14 -11.72 4.91
C LYS A 24 8.77 -12.42 4.87
N SER A 25 7.71 -11.74 5.31
CA SER A 25 6.34 -12.25 5.22
C SER A 25 5.63 -11.93 3.90
N GLY A 26 6.36 -11.49 2.87
CA GLY A 26 5.80 -11.19 1.55
C GLY A 26 5.04 -9.87 1.46
N LYS A 27 5.13 -9.01 2.49
CA LYS A 27 4.48 -7.70 2.50
C LYS A 27 5.41 -6.60 2.04
N VAL A 28 4.87 -5.67 1.25
CA VAL A 28 5.57 -4.50 0.75
C VAL A 28 5.22 -3.29 1.64
N PRO A 29 6.19 -2.68 2.32
CA PRO A 29 5.96 -1.45 3.09
C PRO A 29 5.75 -0.27 2.14
N SER A 30 4.79 0.60 2.43
CA SER A 30 4.43 1.77 1.63
C SER A 30 3.98 2.95 2.49
N VAL A 31 3.89 4.13 1.88
CA VAL A 31 3.50 5.38 2.55
C VAL A 31 2.52 6.12 1.66
N LEU A 32 1.36 6.48 2.20
CA LEU A 32 0.42 7.41 1.58
C LEU A 32 0.72 8.81 2.12
N TYR A 33 0.93 9.76 1.21
CA TYR A 33 1.19 11.17 1.53
C TYR A 33 0.35 12.08 0.63
N GLY A 34 0.40 13.40 0.85
CA GLY A 34 -0.36 14.39 0.08
C GLY A 34 -1.76 14.72 0.63
N GLY A 35 -2.17 14.04 1.70
CA GLY A 35 -3.31 14.41 2.54
C GLY A 35 -2.91 15.25 3.74
N LYS A 36 -3.71 15.18 4.81
CA LYS A 36 -3.42 15.86 6.08
C LYS A 36 -2.21 15.28 6.81
N GLU A 37 -2.03 13.97 6.72
CA GLU A 37 -0.99 13.22 7.44
C GLU A 37 -0.41 12.12 6.55
N ASN A 38 0.80 11.69 6.88
CA ASN A 38 1.44 10.55 6.23
C ASN A 38 1.00 9.25 6.90
N ILE A 39 0.49 8.31 6.10
CA ILE A 39 0.01 7.03 6.60
C ILE A 39 0.97 5.93 6.16
N HIS A 40 1.62 5.29 7.12
CA HIS A 40 2.46 4.12 6.88
C HIS A 40 1.61 2.85 6.83
N PHE A 41 1.68 2.12 5.73
CA PHE A 41 0.91 0.89 5.53
C PHE A 41 1.76 -0.19 4.86
N SER A 42 1.22 -1.40 4.78
CA SER A 42 1.79 -2.49 4.00
C SER A 42 0.69 -3.30 3.33
N ALA A 43 0.94 -3.75 2.11
CA ALA A 43 0.07 -4.68 1.39
C ALA A 43 0.87 -5.90 0.92
N GLU A 44 0.20 -6.97 0.53
CA GLU A 44 0.86 -8.12 -0.10
C GLU A 44 1.45 -7.74 -1.46
N ASP A 45 2.55 -8.38 -1.84
CA ASP A 45 3.20 -8.15 -3.15
C ASP A 45 2.24 -8.32 -4.34
N ASN A 46 1.30 -9.26 -4.23
CA ASN A 46 0.29 -9.54 -5.24
C ASN A 46 -0.67 -8.37 -5.49
N GLU A 47 -0.95 -7.54 -4.49
CA GLU A 47 -1.84 -6.37 -4.63
C GLU A 47 -1.25 -5.34 -5.63
N TYR A 48 0.09 -5.24 -5.71
CA TYR A 48 0.77 -4.28 -6.58
C TYR A 48 0.95 -4.75 -8.03
N ARG A 49 0.79 -6.05 -8.32
CA ARG A 49 1.07 -6.60 -9.65
C ARG A 49 0.23 -5.94 -10.75
N LYS A 50 -1.03 -5.59 -10.44
CA LYS A 50 -1.96 -4.92 -11.37
C LYS A 50 -1.56 -3.48 -11.68
N LEU A 51 -0.75 -2.87 -10.82
CA LEU A 51 -0.26 -1.50 -10.97
C LEU A 51 1.12 -1.46 -11.66
N LEU A 52 2.05 -2.33 -11.25
CA LEU A 52 3.46 -2.23 -11.63
C LEU A 52 3.79 -2.73 -13.03
N TYR A 53 3.11 -3.77 -13.51
CA TYR A 53 3.47 -4.46 -14.75
C TYR A 53 2.63 -4.03 -15.95
N THR A 54 2.21 -2.76 -15.97
CA THR A 54 1.42 -2.20 -17.06
C THR A 54 1.88 -0.76 -17.37
N PRO A 55 1.71 -0.27 -18.60
CA PRO A 55 1.99 1.13 -18.96
C PRO A 55 0.84 2.08 -18.60
N ASN A 56 -0.24 1.60 -18.00
CA ASN A 56 -1.45 2.39 -17.77
C ASN A 56 -1.35 3.21 -16.47
N VAL A 57 -2.04 4.36 -16.46
CA VAL A 57 -2.26 5.15 -15.25
C VAL A 57 -3.60 4.76 -14.63
N TYR A 58 -3.58 4.48 -13.34
CA TYR A 58 -4.77 4.09 -12.57
C TYR A 58 -5.06 5.10 -11.48
N ILE A 59 -6.34 5.22 -11.13
CA ILE A 59 -6.74 5.73 -9.82
C ILE A 59 -6.74 4.53 -8.87
N VAL A 60 -6.03 4.64 -7.76
CA VAL A 60 -5.94 3.59 -6.75
C VAL A 60 -6.92 3.89 -5.64
N ASN A 61 -7.91 3.00 -5.47
CA ASN A 61 -8.72 2.95 -4.26
C ASN A 61 -7.98 2.11 -3.21
N LEU A 62 -7.26 2.80 -2.32
CA LEU A 62 -6.46 2.19 -1.28
C LEU A 62 -7.30 1.97 -0.03
N ASN A 63 -7.60 0.72 0.28
CA ASN A 63 -8.32 0.33 1.49
C ASN A 63 -7.32 -0.04 2.58
N ILE A 64 -7.14 0.84 3.56
CA ILE A 64 -6.29 0.58 4.74
C ILE A 64 -7.20 0.28 5.93
N ASP A 65 -7.20 -0.98 6.39
CA ASP A 65 -7.98 -1.45 7.55
C ASP A 65 -9.48 -1.02 7.52
N GLY A 66 -10.09 -1.01 6.33
CA GLY A 66 -11.49 -0.62 6.10
C GLY A 66 -11.69 0.86 5.78
N THR A 67 -10.65 1.69 5.85
CA THR A 67 -10.70 3.10 5.45
C THR A 67 -10.22 3.26 4.02
N ASN A 68 -11.07 3.80 3.15
CA ASN A 68 -10.77 3.99 1.74
C ASN A 68 -10.13 5.36 1.48
N TYR A 69 -9.03 5.36 0.74
CA TYR A 69 -8.32 6.55 0.26
C TYR A 69 -8.24 6.49 -1.26
N SER A 70 -8.51 7.60 -1.94
CA SER A 70 -8.26 7.72 -3.37
C SER A 70 -6.87 8.31 -3.58
N ALA A 71 -6.00 7.59 -4.28
CA ALA A 71 -4.63 7.99 -4.61
C ALA A 71 -4.34 7.82 -6.11
#